data_AF-A0A318A837-F1
#
_entry.id   AF-A0A318A837-F1
#
_cell.length_a   1.000
_cell.length_b   1.000
_cell.length_c   1.000
_cell.angle_alpha   90.00
_cell.angle_beta   90.00
_cell.angle_gamma   90.00
#
_symmetry.space_group_name_H-M   'P 1'
#
loop_
_entity.id
_entity.type
_entity.pdbx_description
1 polymer ?
#
loop_
_entity_poly.entity_id
_entity_poly.type
_entity_poly.pdbx_seq_one_letter_code
_entity_poly.pdbx_strand_id
1 'polypeptide(L)'
;MVIPDKILFTICTTYNMVPIPTKVWELIEVSMKHNILSAVIGTLLLSSSPLIASGTDSDITTRIIGGEKAQPNDWPYMVSLVRTGNNDPFCGGTLLSQQHVLTAAHCVIKNTADFEVLTNAYHMDNLSSSTRVGIKNIYIHPAYNKNENAGLNDIAILELTNTVDGTAVVRGNHADFTQLTDGSPMKAIGFGNRQHNGTYGFDAPKVLHEVSLPFVSMDECKKIATYKNLKGDGVLCAGQEGKTICQGDSGGPLFFDSNLGVKRQMGITSFTKKGCTTAAVFTNVSHYQDWIDDHIKGLSYQQHKDLGIVLLGTSSRTFVFTNNSNEVIELKNPTLLNNGEIDHSLTILSNSCIGNLAVGKQCEISLIYTLEEYGQGRMTLEFKSDAFAEGKVSAWLDYDALRTATRDVKNYLAFLPTHKAYGSDKLWTVEGKFLRSAQDLEKDEQSELILENVPRGELSFTYNIQSDSLLDSLTIYINDKYEQKIRIRNLLTDEYTKLGYLALELTKENNKVRFVYSRSDLSQQQDSHIQLYDIKHQKLKSDLINEILVEQAKNSGGGGSIGFGTGLGLFALMWMRRSRQQ
;
A
#
# COMPACT_ATOMS: atom_id res chain seq x y z
N MET A 1 -26.70 -41.50 10.03
CA MET A 1 -26.26 -42.33 8.89
C MET A 1 -24.84 -42.79 9.20
N VAL A 2 -24.66 -44.09 9.41
CA VAL A 2 -23.42 -44.72 9.94
C VAL A 2 -22.48 -44.97 8.76
N ILE A 3 -21.24 -44.47 8.83
CA ILE A 3 -20.18 -44.80 7.87
C ILE A 3 -19.37 -45.96 8.47
N PRO A 4 -19.15 -47.07 7.74
CA PRO A 4 -18.46 -48.23 8.28
C PRO A 4 -16.93 -48.06 8.32
N ASP A 5 -16.31 -48.55 9.40
CA ASP A 5 -14.89 -48.45 9.83
C ASP A 5 -13.82 -48.95 8.83
N LYS A 6 -14.18 -49.37 7.61
CA LYS A 6 -13.25 -49.92 6.63
C LYS A 6 -12.59 -48.91 5.69
N ILE A 7 -12.96 -47.63 5.75
CA ILE A 7 -12.31 -46.57 4.95
C ILE A 7 -11.23 -45.83 5.75
N LEU A 8 -11.29 -45.83 7.09
CA LEU A 8 -10.23 -45.22 7.93
C LEU A 8 -8.89 -45.98 7.88
N PHE A 9 -8.91 -47.27 7.53
CA PHE A 9 -7.70 -48.11 7.54
C PHE A 9 -6.82 -47.97 6.29
N THR A 10 -7.27 -47.28 5.24
CA THR A 10 -6.47 -47.05 4.01
C THR A 10 -5.75 -45.69 4.01
N ILE A 11 -6.07 -44.78 4.92
CA ILE A 11 -5.50 -43.42 4.95
C ILE A 11 -4.24 -43.31 5.84
N CYS A 12 -4.02 -44.26 6.77
CA CYS A 12 -2.87 -44.22 7.68
C CYS A 12 -1.56 -44.81 7.14
N THR A 13 -1.54 -45.42 5.96
CA THR A 13 -0.31 -46.02 5.38
C THR A 13 0.46 -45.12 4.42
N THR A 14 -0.03 -43.91 4.13
CA THR A 14 0.64 -42.93 3.23
C THR A 14 1.33 -41.76 3.94
N TYR A 15 1.07 -41.52 5.24
CA TYR A 15 1.52 -40.29 5.93
C TYR A 15 2.38 -40.48 7.18
N ASN A 16 2.98 -41.67 7.40
CA ASN A 16 4.10 -41.88 8.35
C ASN A 16 3.99 -41.10 9.69
N MET A 17 2.86 -41.19 10.38
CA MET A 17 2.66 -40.57 11.70
C MET A 17 2.75 -41.61 12.83
N VAL A 18 3.45 -41.25 13.89
CA VAL A 18 3.74 -42.07 15.07
C VAL A 18 2.49 -42.27 15.94
N PRO A 19 2.18 -43.48 16.44
CA PRO A 19 0.98 -43.72 17.25
C PRO A 19 1.17 -43.28 18.71
N ILE A 20 0.18 -42.57 19.25
CA ILE A 20 0.06 -42.27 20.69
C ILE A 20 -0.76 -43.40 21.36
N PRO A 21 -0.29 -44.03 22.45
CA PRO A 21 -1.01 -45.12 23.12
C PRO A 21 -2.27 -44.68 23.86
N THR A 22 -3.31 -45.51 23.76
CA THR A 22 -4.60 -45.43 24.42
C THR A 22 -4.50 -45.77 25.92
N LYS A 23 -4.48 -44.76 26.80
CA LYS A 23 -4.82 -44.90 28.23
C LYS A 23 -4.93 -43.58 29.00
N VAL A 24 -5.83 -42.67 28.60
CA VAL A 24 -6.30 -41.56 29.48
C VAL A 24 -7.76 -41.20 29.14
N TRP A 25 -8.64 -42.20 29.04
CA TRP A 25 -10.08 -42.04 28.74
C TRP A 25 -10.99 -42.62 29.83
N GLU A 26 -10.55 -42.62 31.09
CA GLU A 26 -11.29 -43.30 32.16
C GLU A 26 -11.47 -42.49 33.46
N LEU A 27 -11.57 -41.14 33.39
CA LEU A 27 -11.81 -40.33 34.60
C LEU A 27 -12.89 -39.26 34.54
N ILE A 28 -13.69 -39.10 33.47
CA ILE A 28 -14.83 -38.17 33.50
C ILE A 28 -16.02 -38.75 32.73
N GLU A 29 -16.58 -39.85 33.25
CA GLU A 29 -17.87 -40.36 32.79
C GLU A 29 -18.75 -40.82 33.97
N VAL A 30 -18.87 -39.99 35.01
CA VAL A 30 -19.96 -40.09 35.99
C VAL A 30 -20.39 -38.69 36.36
N SER A 31 -21.71 -38.44 36.28
CA SER A 31 -22.41 -37.24 36.77
C SER A 31 -22.71 -36.13 35.77
N MET A 32 -23.43 -36.42 34.68
CA MET A 32 -24.42 -35.48 34.13
C MET A 32 -25.61 -36.19 33.47
N LYS A 33 -26.47 -36.81 34.30
CA LYS A 33 -27.91 -36.96 34.00
C LYS A 33 -28.66 -36.94 35.33
N HIS A 34 -29.33 -35.84 35.66
CA HIS A 34 -30.75 -35.78 36.07
C HIS A 34 -31.13 -34.44 36.73
N ASN A 35 -32.33 -33.96 36.34
CA ASN A 35 -33.31 -33.10 37.03
C ASN A 35 -33.02 -31.59 37.14
N ILE A 36 -33.79 -30.69 36.51
CA ILE A 36 -35.23 -30.34 36.57
C ILE A 36 -35.58 -29.37 37.72
N LEU A 37 -36.08 -28.20 37.29
CA LEU A 37 -36.97 -27.20 37.90
C LEU A 37 -36.52 -26.26 39.05
N SER A 38 -36.79 -24.98 38.75
CA SER A 38 -37.40 -23.94 39.58
C SER A 38 -36.53 -22.90 40.32
N ALA A 39 -36.74 -21.65 39.90
CA ALA A 39 -36.88 -20.41 40.71
C ALA A 39 -35.62 -19.89 41.45
N VAL A 40 -35.32 -18.61 41.65
CA VAL A 40 -35.90 -17.28 41.39
C VAL A 40 -34.84 -16.29 41.95
N ILE A 41 -34.79 -15.05 41.42
CA ILE A 41 -34.12 -13.83 41.96
C ILE A 41 -32.57 -13.73 41.91
N GLY A 42 -32.10 -12.64 41.28
CA GLY A 42 -31.22 -11.71 42.00
C GLY A 42 -29.77 -11.57 41.54
N THR A 43 -29.57 -10.79 40.48
CA THR A 43 -28.52 -9.73 40.35
C THR A 43 -27.04 -10.00 40.65
N LEU A 44 -26.26 -9.70 39.60
CA LEU A 44 -24.91 -9.09 39.56
C LEU A 44 -23.71 -9.91 40.06
N LEU A 45 -22.91 -10.39 39.11
CA LEU A 45 -21.50 -10.00 38.87
C LEU A 45 -20.88 -11.01 37.89
N LEU A 46 -20.77 -10.67 36.60
CA LEU A 46 -19.85 -11.37 35.70
C LEU A 46 -19.14 -10.36 34.80
N SER A 47 -17.83 -10.36 34.99
CA SER A 47 -16.76 -9.72 34.23
C SER A 47 -16.96 -9.79 32.73
N SER A 48 -16.88 -8.63 32.08
CA SER A 48 -16.63 -8.50 30.65
C SER A 48 -15.18 -8.89 30.32
N SER A 49 -15.01 -10.02 29.65
CA SER A 49 -13.83 -10.29 28.82
C SER A 49 -14.28 -10.31 27.36
N PRO A 50 -13.89 -9.34 26.51
CA PRO A 50 -14.12 -9.45 25.09
C PRO A 50 -13.10 -10.43 24.47
N LEU A 51 -13.61 -11.43 23.75
CA LEU A 51 -12.85 -12.22 22.79
C LEU A 51 -12.38 -11.28 21.67
N ILE A 52 -11.07 -11.14 21.52
CA ILE A 52 -10.43 -10.42 20.42
C ILE A 52 -10.55 -11.29 19.16
N ALA A 53 -11.36 -10.83 18.21
CA ALA A 53 -11.32 -11.29 16.83
C ALA A 53 -10.06 -10.72 16.15
N SER A 54 -9.17 -11.61 15.71
CA SER A 54 -8.02 -11.26 14.88
C SER A 54 -8.49 -10.93 13.46
N GLY A 55 -8.80 -9.65 13.23
CA GLY A 55 -8.80 -9.05 11.91
C GLY A 55 -7.51 -8.26 11.75
N THR A 56 -6.66 -8.65 10.81
CA THR A 56 -5.47 -7.87 10.42
C THR A 56 -5.93 -6.67 9.60
N ASP A 57 -6.46 -5.67 10.30
CA ASP A 57 -6.60 -4.33 9.78
C ASP A 57 -5.40 -3.53 10.27
N SER A 58 -4.50 -3.22 9.34
CA SER A 58 -3.35 -2.35 9.57
C SER A 58 -3.83 -0.91 9.67
N ASP A 59 -4.56 -0.62 10.73
CA ASP A 59 -4.93 0.73 11.12
C ASP A 59 -3.69 1.41 11.71
N ILE A 60 -3.16 2.36 10.95
CA ILE A 60 -1.83 2.93 11.08
C ILE A 60 -1.88 4.15 12.00
N THR A 61 -1.14 4.12 13.11
CA THR A 61 -1.00 5.26 14.04
C THR A 61 0.45 5.73 14.09
N THR A 62 0.66 7.06 14.14
CA THR A 62 1.87 7.86 13.78
C THR A 62 2.65 8.39 15.00
N ARG A 63 4.01 8.30 15.06
CA ARG A 63 4.88 8.57 16.27
C ARG A 63 6.45 8.76 16.07
N ILE A 64 7.06 9.94 16.21
CA ILE A 64 8.43 10.09 16.76
C ILE A 64 8.29 10.11 18.28
N ILE A 65 8.76 9.06 18.96
CA ILE A 65 8.67 8.98 20.43
C ILE A 65 9.99 9.47 21.04
N GLY A 66 9.91 10.51 21.89
CA GLY A 66 11.07 11.03 22.64
C GLY A 66 11.99 11.96 21.84
N GLY A 67 11.53 12.51 20.71
CA GLY A 67 12.29 13.47 19.91
C GLY A 67 12.19 14.91 20.43
N GLU A 68 13.20 15.71 20.10
CA GLU A 68 13.28 17.14 20.38
C GLU A 68 13.26 17.97 19.09
N LYS A 69 13.02 19.28 19.22
CA LYS A 69 13.04 20.19 18.07
C LYS A 69 14.46 20.31 17.53
N ALA A 70 14.64 20.09 16.23
CA ALA A 70 15.91 20.32 15.56
C ALA A 70 16.22 21.83 15.48
N GLN A 71 17.50 22.20 15.54
CA GLN A 71 17.88 23.59 15.29
C GLN A 71 17.75 23.93 13.80
N PRO A 72 17.40 25.19 13.47
CA PRO A 72 17.42 25.64 12.09
C PRO A 72 18.79 25.36 11.45
N ASN A 73 18.79 24.84 10.22
CA ASN A 73 19.98 24.54 9.42
C ASN A 73 20.90 23.41 9.91
N ASP A 74 20.55 22.66 10.97
CA ASP A 74 21.33 21.48 11.38
C ASP A 74 21.28 20.33 10.35
N TRP A 75 20.24 20.35 9.50
CA TRP A 75 19.86 19.30 8.56
C TRP A 75 19.47 19.90 7.19
N PRO A 76 20.37 20.62 6.50
CA PRO A 76 20.04 21.37 5.28
C PRO A 76 19.65 20.48 4.09
N TYR A 77 20.01 19.20 4.15
CA TYR A 77 19.65 18.16 3.18
C TYR A 77 18.29 17.51 3.44
N MET A 78 17.55 17.90 4.48
CA MET A 78 16.22 17.35 4.77
C MET A 78 15.24 17.71 3.64
N VAL A 79 14.53 16.69 3.14
CA VAL A 79 13.50 16.85 2.12
C VAL A 79 12.17 16.29 2.64
N SER A 80 11.09 17.01 2.40
CA SER A 80 9.72 16.54 2.67
C SER A 80 8.99 16.27 1.35
N LEU A 81 8.40 15.09 1.22
CA LEU A 81 7.50 14.77 0.11
C LEU A 81 6.09 15.19 0.51
N VAL A 82 5.47 16.02 -0.31
CA VAL A 82 4.17 16.64 -0.07
C VAL A 82 3.27 16.49 -1.29
N ARG A 83 1.95 16.43 -1.09
CA ARG A 83 1.01 16.45 -2.22
C ARG A 83 1.01 17.83 -2.87
N THR A 84 0.80 17.89 -4.19
CA THR A 84 0.69 19.16 -4.89
C THR A 84 -0.42 20.01 -4.28
N GLY A 85 -0.12 21.27 -3.95
CA GLY A 85 -1.06 22.19 -3.30
C GLY A 85 -1.28 21.96 -1.79
N ASN A 86 -0.58 21.01 -1.16
CA ASN A 86 -0.54 20.84 0.29
C ASN A 86 0.91 20.89 0.80
N ASN A 87 1.12 21.36 2.02
CA ASN A 87 2.42 21.34 2.71
C ASN A 87 2.54 20.18 3.71
N ASP A 88 1.47 19.43 3.97
CA ASP A 88 1.51 18.32 4.92
C ASP A 88 2.38 17.17 4.34
N PRO A 89 3.48 16.81 5.02
CA PRO A 89 4.38 15.77 4.55
C PRO A 89 3.73 14.40 4.70
N PHE A 90 3.84 13.58 3.66
CA PHE A 90 3.45 12.15 3.73
C PHE A 90 4.65 11.22 3.83
N CYS A 91 5.83 11.67 3.40
CA CYS A 91 7.12 11.01 3.54
C CYS A 91 8.25 12.04 3.68
N GLY A 92 9.41 11.59 4.14
CA GLY A 92 10.67 12.31 4.12
C GLY A 92 11.62 11.80 3.03
N GLY A 93 12.77 12.46 2.93
CA GLY A 93 13.87 12.10 2.04
C GLY A 93 15.10 12.96 2.31
N THR A 94 16.15 12.75 1.53
CA THR A 94 17.38 13.54 1.59
C THR A 94 17.87 13.97 0.23
N LEU A 95 18.43 15.17 0.14
CA LEU A 95 19.02 15.68 -1.08
C LEU A 95 20.37 14.98 -1.35
N LEU A 96 20.50 14.26 -2.47
CA LEU A 96 21.73 13.59 -2.91
C LEU A 96 22.61 14.49 -3.79
N SER A 97 21.97 15.37 -4.56
CA SER A 97 22.60 16.35 -5.45
C SER A 97 21.60 17.47 -5.72
N GLN A 98 21.97 18.45 -6.54
CA GLN A 98 21.05 19.53 -6.93
C GLN A 98 19.80 19.04 -7.67
N GLN A 99 19.74 17.79 -8.14
CA GLN A 99 18.58 17.29 -8.90
C GLN A 99 18.07 15.92 -8.45
N HIS A 100 18.61 15.37 -7.36
CA HIS A 100 18.27 14.00 -6.93
C HIS A 100 17.94 13.95 -5.44
N VAL A 101 16.84 13.28 -5.10
CA VAL A 101 16.39 13.04 -3.72
C VAL A 101 16.34 11.54 -3.45
N LEU A 102 16.89 11.10 -2.33
CA LEU A 102 16.79 9.74 -1.81
C LEU A 102 15.58 9.61 -0.89
N THR A 103 14.78 8.56 -1.06
CA THR A 103 13.62 8.23 -0.21
C THR A 103 13.36 6.73 -0.23
N ALA A 104 12.25 6.29 0.37
CA ALA A 104 11.82 4.89 0.35
C ALA A 104 10.94 4.59 -0.88
N ALA A 105 11.03 3.37 -1.41
CA ALA A 105 10.22 2.93 -2.55
C ALA A 105 8.72 2.92 -2.22
N HIS A 106 8.36 2.53 -1.00
CA HIS A 106 6.95 2.49 -0.57
C HIS A 106 6.27 3.86 -0.57
N CYS A 107 7.04 4.96 -0.49
CA CYS A 107 6.52 6.31 -0.57
C CYS A 107 6.00 6.67 -1.96
N VAL A 108 6.55 6.06 -3.01
CA VAL A 108 6.35 6.51 -4.40
C VAL A 108 5.71 5.48 -5.32
N ILE A 109 5.90 4.17 -5.07
CA ILE A 109 5.46 3.10 -5.98
C ILE A 109 3.94 3.08 -6.29
N LYS A 110 3.11 3.58 -5.37
CA LYS A 110 1.64 3.58 -5.47
C LYS A 110 1.04 4.97 -5.38
N ASN A 111 1.88 6.01 -5.37
CA ASN A 111 1.36 7.36 -5.23
C ASN A 111 0.85 7.83 -6.60
N THR A 112 -0.46 7.68 -6.79
CA THR A 112 -1.20 8.10 -7.99
C THR A 112 -1.56 9.59 -7.98
N ALA A 113 -1.31 10.28 -6.86
CA ALA A 113 -1.50 11.71 -6.76
C ALA A 113 -0.22 12.43 -7.18
N ASP A 114 -0.37 13.54 -7.90
CA ASP A 114 0.75 14.44 -8.16
C ASP A 114 1.33 14.90 -6.82
N PHE A 115 2.65 14.78 -6.71
CA PHE A 115 3.38 15.17 -5.52
C PHE A 115 4.66 15.92 -5.88
N GLU A 116 5.10 16.71 -4.92
CA GLU A 116 6.26 17.59 -5.02
C GLU A 116 7.17 17.32 -3.82
N VAL A 117 8.37 17.87 -3.88
CA VAL A 117 9.28 17.91 -2.74
C VAL A 117 9.48 19.33 -2.25
N LEU A 118 9.65 19.48 -0.94
CA LEU A 118 10.16 20.67 -0.29
C LEU A 118 11.59 20.37 0.16
N THR A 119 12.58 21.03 -0.44
CA THR A 119 13.98 20.90 -0.05
C THR A 119 14.31 21.87 1.07
N ASN A 120 15.37 21.60 1.84
CA ASN A 120 15.71 22.35 3.05
C ASN A 120 14.47 22.52 3.98
N ALA A 121 13.75 21.42 4.16
CA ALA A 121 12.49 21.39 4.89
C ALA A 121 12.73 21.58 6.40
N TYR A 122 12.20 22.67 6.95
CA TYR A 122 12.31 22.98 8.39
C TYR A 122 10.97 23.33 9.05
N HIS A 123 10.17 24.21 8.44
CA HIS A 123 8.89 24.67 8.99
C HIS A 123 7.78 24.56 7.94
N MET A 124 6.82 23.65 8.12
CA MET A 124 5.81 23.33 7.09
C MET A 124 4.76 24.43 6.87
N ASP A 125 4.60 25.35 7.83
CA ASP A 125 3.76 26.55 7.66
C ASP A 125 4.56 27.79 7.21
N ASN A 126 5.89 27.71 7.16
CA ASN A 126 6.75 28.81 6.71
C ASN A 126 7.87 28.26 5.80
N LEU A 127 7.58 28.30 4.49
CA LEU A 127 8.46 27.75 3.47
C LEU A 127 9.51 28.75 2.96
N SER A 128 9.77 29.85 3.65
CA SER A 128 10.68 30.90 3.16
C SER A 128 12.10 30.41 2.90
N SER A 129 12.54 29.34 3.57
CA SER A 129 13.85 28.71 3.40
C SER A 129 13.81 27.46 2.53
N SER A 130 12.64 27.05 2.04
CA SER A 130 12.43 25.79 1.34
C SER A 130 12.11 26.02 -0.13
N THR A 131 12.60 25.14 -1.00
CA THR A 131 12.27 25.18 -2.43
C THR A 131 11.29 24.07 -2.76
N ARG A 132 10.12 24.43 -3.31
CA ARG A 132 9.13 23.47 -3.80
C ARG A 132 9.41 23.12 -5.25
N VAL A 133 9.60 21.83 -5.54
CA VAL A 133 9.95 21.35 -6.89
C VAL A 133 9.18 20.07 -7.24
N GLY A 134 8.71 19.99 -8.48
CA GLY A 134 8.05 18.80 -9.01
C GLY A 134 9.02 17.67 -9.34
N ILE A 135 8.49 16.45 -9.43
CA ILE A 135 9.26 15.25 -9.78
C ILE A 135 9.18 14.99 -11.28
N LYS A 136 10.33 14.73 -11.91
CA LYS A 136 10.44 14.39 -13.33
C LYS A 136 10.41 12.88 -13.56
N ASN A 137 11.27 12.15 -12.86
CA ASN A 137 11.36 10.69 -12.92
C ASN A 137 11.48 10.10 -11.51
N ILE A 138 11.03 8.85 -11.37
CA ILE A 138 11.14 8.07 -10.13
C ILE A 138 11.86 6.79 -10.48
N TYR A 139 12.93 6.50 -9.75
CA TYR A 139 13.72 5.29 -9.86
C TYR A 139 13.51 4.45 -8.59
N ILE A 140 12.95 3.26 -8.74
CA ILE A 140 12.70 2.31 -7.66
C ILE A 140 13.65 1.13 -7.86
N HIS A 141 14.16 0.57 -6.76
CA HIS A 141 14.98 -0.64 -6.86
C HIS A 141 14.17 -1.80 -7.47
N PRO A 142 14.64 -2.48 -8.54
CA PRO A 142 13.85 -3.50 -9.26
C PRO A 142 13.38 -4.67 -8.40
N ALA A 143 14.17 -5.04 -7.38
CA ALA A 143 13.84 -6.10 -6.42
C ALA A 143 12.99 -5.62 -5.23
N TYR A 144 12.44 -4.40 -5.26
CA TYR A 144 11.50 -3.96 -4.25
C TYR A 144 10.15 -4.67 -4.43
N ASN A 145 9.74 -5.42 -3.40
CA ASN A 145 8.46 -6.12 -3.38
C ASN A 145 7.65 -5.72 -2.14
N LYS A 146 6.58 -4.96 -2.36
CA LYS A 146 5.66 -4.51 -1.30
C LYS A 146 4.93 -5.65 -0.57
N ASN A 147 4.80 -6.81 -1.21
CA ASN A 147 4.04 -7.96 -0.69
C ASN A 147 4.93 -8.93 0.11
N GLU A 148 6.25 -8.74 0.08
CA GLU A 148 7.17 -9.50 0.92
C GLU A 148 7.26 -8.85 2.30
N ASN A 149 7.01 -9.63 3.34
CA ASN A 149 6.92 -9.21 4.75
C ASN A 149 8.24 -8.68 5.36
N ALA A 150 9.21 -8.26 4.54
CA ALA A 150 10.54 -7.88 4.98
C ALA A 150 10.99 -6.48 4.51
N GLY A 151 10.21 -5.74 3.71
CA GLY A 151 10.56 -4.38 3.27
C GLY A 151 11.96 -4.28 2.65
N LEU A 152 12.42 -5.35 1.99
CA LEU A 152 13.74 -5.42 1.38
C LEU A 152 13.77 -4.52 0.14
N ASN A 153 14.93 -3.89 -0.09
CA ASN A 153 15.13 -2.98 -1.22
C ASN A 153 14.17 -1.79 -1.23
N ASP A 154 13.71 -1.33 -0.07
CA ASP A 154 12.81 -0.19 0.07
C ASP A 154 13.57 1.14 -0.10
N ILE A 155 13.97 1.41 -1.34
CA ILE A 155 14.77 2.56 -1.73
C ILE A 155 14.29 3.10 -3.09
N ALA A 156 14.22 4.41 -3.18
CA ALA A 156 13.93 5.11 -4.42
C ALA A 156 14.72 6.42 -4.54
N ILE A 157 14.98 6.83 -5.78
CA ILE A 157 15.54 8.13 -6.14
C ILE A 157 14.52 8.90 -6.96
N LEU A 158 14.37 10.19 -6.64
CA LEU A 158 13.54 11.11 -7.40
C LEU A 158 14.46 12.06 -8.18
N GLU A 159 14.29 12.10 -9.50
CA GLU A 159 14.87 13.14 -10.34
C GLU A 159 13.94 14.35 -10.33
N LEU A 160 14.47 15.51 -9.98
CA LEU A 160 13.72 16.75 -9.90
C LEU A 160 13.54 17.40 -11.27
N THR A 161 12.41 18.07 -11.48
CA THR A 161 12.12 18.84 -12.69
C THR A 161 13.11 19.98 -12.94
N ASN A 162 13.68 20.55 -11.88
CA ASN A 162 14.67 21.62 -11.92
C ASN A 162 15.77 21.37 -10.88
N THR A 163 16.95 21.95 -11.10
CA THR A 163 17.99 21.97 -10.09
C THR A 163 17.60 22.85 -8.90
N VAL A 164 18.01 22.46 -7.70
CA VAL A 164 17.83 23.21 -6.46
C VAL A 164 19.15 23.58 -5.85
N ASP A 165 19.19 24.73 -5.20
CA ASP A 165 20.26 25.07 -4.27
C ASP A 165 20.09 24.24 -3.00
N GLY A 166 21.18 23.63 -2.53
CA GLY A 166 21.16 22.82 -1.33
C GLY A 166 22.47 22.06 -1.11
N THR A 167 22.65 21.59 0.11
CA THR A 167 23.79 20.74 0.48
C THR A 167 23.42 19.29 0.21
N ALA A 168 24.24 18.58 -0.57
CA ALA A 168 24.11 17.13 -0.71
C ALA A 168 24.45 16.45 0.62
N VAL A 169 23.64 15.46 1.01
CA VAL A 169 23.91 14.64 2.18
C VAL A 169 25.17 13.80 1.96
N VAL A 170 25.95 13.61 3.02
CA VAL A 170 27.04 12.64 2.96
C VAL A 170 26.49 11.26 3.30
N ARG A 171 26.60 10.32 2.37
CA ARG A 171 26.14 8.93 2.56
C ARG A 171 27.15 8.15 3.39
N GLY A 172 26.67 7.23 4.21
CA GLY A 172 27.51 6.24 4.88
C GLY A 172 27.92 5.12 3.94
N ASN A 173 29.17 4.68 4.04
CA ASN A 173 29.70 3.55 3.29
C ASN A 173 29.85 2.30 4.17
N HIS A 174 30.36 1.21 3.60
CA HIS A 174 30.55 -0.04 4.34
C HIS A 174 31.49 0.11 5.54
N ALA A 175 32.55 0.93 5.45
CA ALA A 175 33.47 1.17 6.55
C ALA A 175 32.85 1.99 7.69
N ASP A 176 31.87 2.86 7.39
CA ASP A 176 31.06 3.52 8.42
C ASP A 176 30.12 2.51 9.10
N PHE A 177 29.52 1.59 8.33
CA PHE A 177 28.61 0.57 8.83
C PHE A 177 29.30 -0.41 9.79
N THR A 178 30.54 -0.83 9.51
CA THR A 178 31.28 -1.78 10.36
C THR A 178 31.72 -1.19 11.70
N GLN A 179 31.62 0.13 11.90
CA GLN A 179 31.87 0.79 13.18
C GLN A 179 30.65 0.73 14.11
N LEU A 180 29.46 0.43 13.59
CA LEU A 180 28.25 0.31 14.39
C LEU A 180 28.32 -0.93 15.29
N THR A 181 28.06 -0.70 16.56
CA THR A 181 27.89 -1.73 17.59
C THR A 181 26.56 -1.51 18.31
N ASP A 182 26.01 -2.54 18.95
CA ASP A 182 24.73 -2.42 19.66
C ASP A 182 24.75 -1.26 20.66
N GLY A 183 23.72 -0.40 20.57
CA GLY A 183 23.62 0.81 21.36
C GLY A 183 24.33 2.04 20.76
N SER A 184 25.04 1.92 19.64
CA SER A 184 25.67 3.07 18.96
C SER A 184 24.63 4.16 18.70
N PRO A 185 24.88 5.42 19.09
CA PRO A 185 23.89 6.47 18.96
C PRO A 185 23.75 6.87 17.50
N MET A 186 22.57 6.65 16.96
CA MET A 186 22.14 7.13 15.66
C MET A 186 21.12 8.25 15.84
N LYS A 187 20.88 9.06 14.80
CA LYS A 187 19.93 10.16 14.87
C LYS A 187 18.97 10.13 13.68
N ALA A 188 17.68 10.01 13.95
CA ALA A 188 16.64 10.14 12.94
C ALA A 188 16.07 11.56 12.98
N ILE A 189 15.64 12.07 11.81
CA ILE A 189 14.97 13.37 11.70
C ILE A 189 13.69 13.23 10.88
N GLY A 190 12.68 14.04 11.19
CA GLY A 190 11.41 13.97 10.49
C GLY A 190 10.31 14.88 11.05
N PHE A 191 9.15 14.75 10.42
CA PHE A 191 7.91 15.45 10.79
C PHE A 191 6.83 14.46 11.29
N GLY A 192 7.22 13.25 11.71
CA GLY A 192 6.30 12.26 12.28
C GLY A 192 5.59 12.74 13.54
N ASN A 193 4.34 12.29 13.72
CA ASN A 193 3.45 12.66 14.86
C ASN A 193 4.11 12.36 16.22
N ARG A 194 3.74 13.01 17.32
CA ARG A 194 4.49 12.95 18.59
C ARG A 194 3.79 12.30 19.79
N GLN A 195 2.50 11.92 19.72
CA GLN A 195 1.74 11.55 20.93
C GLN A 195 1.73 10.04 21.27
N HIS A 196 1.88 9.75 22.58
CA HIS A 196 2.11 8.41 23.13
C HIS A 196 0.84 7.57 23.41
N ASN A 197 -0.36 8.16 23.48
CA ASN A 197 -1.56 7.43 23.87
C ASN A 197 -2.65 7.60 22.81
N GLY A 198 -3.38 6.52 22.50
CA GLY A 198 -4.46 6.44 21.51
C GLY A 198 -5.69 7.31 21.82
N THR A 199 -5.49 8.54 22.28
CA THR A 199 -6.51 9.57 22.40
C THR A 199 -6.47 10.40 21.12
N TYR A 200 -7.57 10.35 20.37
CA TYR A 200 -7.80 11.01 19.09
C TYR A 200 -7.21 12.44 18.98
N GLY A 201 -6.11 12.55 18.24
CA GLY A 201 -5.49 13.82 17.81
C GLY A 201 -4.20 13.59 17.02
N PHE A 202 -4.16 13.97 15.74
CA PHE A 202 -2.94 14.04 14.95
C PHE A 202 -2.18 15.31 15.37
N ASP A 203 -1.02 15.17 16.03
CA ASP A 203 -0.12 16.29 16.36
C ASP A 203 1.19 16.10 15.59
N ALA A 204 1.09 16.21 14.26
CA ALA A 204 2.25 16.24 13.38
C ALA A 204 2.99 17.58 13.61
N PRO A 205 4.26 17.55 14.08
CA PRO A 205 4.97 18.79 14.31
C PRO A 205 5.16 19.53 13.00
N LYS A 206 4.84 20.83 12.99
CA LYS A 206 5.10 21.71 11.86
C LYS A 206 6.58 22.08 11.72
N VAL A 207 7.38 21.79 12.74
CA VAL A 207 8.83 22.04 12.78
C VAL A 207 9.58 20.72 12.75
N LEU A 208 10.74 20.68 12.09
CA LEU A 208 11.59 19.50 12.04
C LEU A 208 12.00 19.06 13.46
N HIS A 209 11.88 17.76 13.74
CA HIS A 209 12.34 17.15 14.98
C HIS A 209 13.47 16.15 14.71
N GLU A 210 14.24 15.88 15.75
CA GLU A 210 15.27 14.87 15.76
C GLU A 210 15.16 13.96 16.99
N VAL A 211 15.57 12.71 16.86
CA VAL A 211 15.58 11.74 17.95
C VAL A 211 16.82 10.88 17.89
N SER A 212 17.43 10.63 19.05
CA SER A 212 18.54 9.68 19.16
C SER A 212 18.01 8.25 19.34
N LEU A 213 18.44 7.35 18.45
CA LEU A 213 18.06 5.95 18.41
C LEU A 213 19.31 5.08 18.56
N PRO A 214 19.33 4.10 19.47
CA PRO A 214 20.42 3.13 19.51
C PRO A 214 20.38 2.22 18.28
N PHE A 215 21.53 1.94 17.68
CA PHE A 215 21.68 0.85 16.71
C PHE A 215 21.33 -0.50 17.36
N VAL A 216 20.69 -1.38 16.60
CA VAL A 216 20.31 -2.73 17.02
C VAL A 216 20.80 -3.71 15.96
N SER A 217 21.66 -4.64 16.38
CA SER A 217 22.19 -5.71 15.54
C SER A 217 21.06 -6.53 14.92
N MET A 218 21.36 -7.13 13.77
CA MET A 218 20.40 -7.96 13.06
C MET A 218 19.88 -9.12 13.92
N ASP A 219 20.73 -9.70 14.76
CA ASP A 219 20.38 -10.82 15.64
C ASP A 219 19.41 -10.38 16.74
N GLU A 220 19.62 -9.22 17.37
CA GLU A 220 18.66 -8.65 18.32
C GLU A 220 17.37 -8.23 17.63
N CYS A 221 17.47 -7.62 16.44
CA CYS A 221 16.31 -7.17 15.69
C CYS A 221 15.37 -8.32 15.31
N LYS A 222 15.93 -9.48 14.91
CA LYS A 222 15.17 -10.70 14.57
C LYS A 222 14.45 -11.34 15.75
N LYS A 223 14.81 -11.02 17.00
CA LYS A 223 14.06 -11.47 18.19
C LYS A 223 12.67 -10.84 18.26
N ILE A 224 12.45 -9.70 17.59
CA ILE A 224 11.12 -9.12 17.45
C ILE A 224 10.33 -10.00 16.50
N ALA A 225 9.22 -10.58 16.97
CA ALA A 225 8.46 -11.61 16.24
C ALA A 225 8.04 -11.20 14.81
N THR A 226 7.76 -9.91 14.59
CA THR A 226 7.41 -9.35 13.27
C THR A 226 8.60 -9.32 12.31
N TYR A 227 9.84 -9.34 12.81
CA TYR A 227 11.09 -9.18 12.05
C TYR A 227 11.88 -10.48 11.91
N LYS A 228 11.35 -11.60 12.42
CA LYS A 228 12.01 -12.92 12.36
C LYS A 228 12.49 -13.34 10.97
N ASN A 229 11.83 -12.81 9.92
CA ASN A 229 12.08 -13.14 8.53
C ASN A 229 12.95 -12.10 7.79
N LEU A 230 13.45 -11.07 8.49
CA LEU A 230 14.42 -10.14 7.89
C LEU A 230 15.67 -10.91 7.42
N LYS A 231 16.15 -10.60 6.23
CA LYS A 231 17.29 -11.28 5.59
C LYS A 231 18.13 -10.27 4.83
N GLY A 232 19.41 -10.59 4.65
CA GLY A 232 20.35 -9.81 3.85
C GLY A 232 20.88 -8.56 4.55
N ASP A 233 21.82 -7.90 3.88
CA ASP A 233 22.57 -6.76 4.41
C ASP A 233 21.97 -5.40 3.98
N GLY A 234 20.90 -5.43 3.18
CA GLY A 234 20.17 -4.26 2.71
C GLY A 234 19.27 -3.59 3.76
N VAL A 235 19.25 -4.10 4.99
CA VAL A 235 18.43 -3.57 6.10
C VAL A 235 19.25 -3.44 7.38
N LEU A 236 18.90 -2.47 8.20
CA LEU A 236 19.44 -2.28 9.54
C LEU A 236 18.32 -1.91 10.51
N CYS A 237 18.56 -2.07 11.81
CA CYS A 237 17.57 -1.71 12.83
C CYS A 237 18.13 -0.67 13.80
N ALA A 238 17.26 0.23 14.24
CA ALA A 238 17.58 1.20 15.27
C ALA A 238 16.34 1.57 16.09
N GLY A 239 16.57 1.98 17.33
CA GLY A 239 15.52 2.36 18.27
C GLY A 239 15.30 1.32 19.37
N GLN A 240 14.44 1.69 20.30
CA GLN A 240 14.05 0.89 21.44
C GLN A 240 12.63 1.32 21.88
N GLU A 241 12.06 0.61 22.86
CA GLU A 241 10.83 1.08 23.48
C GLU A 241 10.99 2.51 24.01
N GLY A 242 10.01 3.37 23.72
CA GLY A 242 10.03 4.79 24.11
C GLY A 242 10.95 5.70 23.29
N LYS A 243 11.79 5.16 22.39
CA LYS A 243 12.61 5.91 21.43
C LYS A 243 12.64 5.20 20.09
N THR A 244 11.69 5.53 19.23
CA THR A 244 11.57 4.93 17.91
C THR A 244 10.90 5.89 16.94
N ILE A 245 11.05 5.59 15.65
CA ILE A 245 10.32 6.23 14.55
C ILE A 245 8.99 5.52 14.34
N CYS A 246 8.09 6.18 13.62
CA CYS A 246 6.79 5.62 13.29
C CYS A 246 6.24 6.36 12.08
N GLN A 247 4.92 6.39 11.95
CA GLN A 247 4.29 6.87 10.74
C GLN A 247 4.42 8.40 10.62
N GLY A 248 4.73 8.85 9.39
CA GLY A 248 5.13 10.22 9.04
C GLY A 248 6.65 10.41 8.82
N ASP A 249 7.46 9.45 9.28
CA ASP A 249 8.93 9.47 9.05
C ASP A 249 9.38 8.62 7.85
N SER A 250 8.45 7.87 7.24
CA SER A 250 8.67 7.05 6.04
C SER A 250 9.54 7.75 5.00
N GLY A 251 10.62 7.10 4.55
CA GLY A 251 11.58 7.68 3.60
C GLY A 251 12.59 8.66 4.21
N GLY A 252 12.38 9.12 5.45
CA GLY A 252 13.27 10.03 6.16
C GLY A 252 14.59 9.37 6.59
N PRO A 253 15.67 10.16 6.77
CA PRO A 253 17.01 9.64 6.99
C PRO A 253 17.32 9.24 8.43
N LEU A 254 18.25 8.29 8.57
CA LEU A 254 18.92 7.94 9.82
C LEU A 254 20.43 8.19 9.69
N PHE A 255 20.99 8.95 10.62
CA PHE A 255 22.38 9.37 10.63
C PHE A 255 23.21 8.64 11.68
N PHE A 256 24.47 8.41 11.35
CA PHE A 256 25.51 8.03 12.29
C PHE A 256 26.65 9.04 12.21
N ASP A 257 27.22 9.38 13.36
CA ASP A 257 28.45 10.16 13.44
C ASP A 257 29.53 9.24 14.00
N SER A 258 30.53 8.92 13.18
CA SER A 258 31.68 8.09 13.57
C SER A 258 32.69 8.82 14.47
N ASN A 259 32.24 9.84 15.21
CA ASN A 259 33.04 10.76 16.01
C ASN A 259 34.09 11.52 15.19
N LEU A 260 33.85 11.69 13.88
CA LEU A 260 34.66 12.48 12.96
C LEU A 260 34.03 13.84 12.67
N GLY A 261 32.90 14.16 13.32
CA GLY A 261 32.18 15.42 13.14
C GLY A 261 31.41 15.51 11.84
N VAL A 262 31.30 14.41 11.09
CA VAL A 262 30.56 14.31 9.84
C VAL A 262 29.37 13.37 10.03
N LYS A 263 28.17 13.94 9.97
CA LYS A 263 26.92 13.18 10.01
C LYS A 263 26.73 12.44 8.69
N ARG A 264 26.73 11.10 8.72
CA ARG A 264 26.55 10.25 7.53
C ARG A 264 25.20 9.57 7.54
N GLN A 265 24.49 9.62 6.42
CA GLN A 265 23.22 8.91 6.30
C GLN A 265 23.48 7.41 6.15
N MET A 266 23.13 6.64 7.18
CA MET A 266 23.24 5.18 7.21
C MET A 266 21.93 4.49 6.83
N GLY A 267 20.80 5.15 7.06
CA GLY A 267 19.49 4.52 6.90
C GLY A 267 18.45 5.38 6.17
N ILE A 268 17.46 4.70 5.62
CA ILE A 268 16.20 5.27 5.12
C ILE A 268 15.07 4.60 5.90
N THR A 269 14.19 5.39 6.50
CA THR A 269 13.07 4.89 7.29
C THR A 269 12.13 4.04 6.43
N SER A 270 12.02 2.74 6.75
CA SER A 270 11.22 1.78 5.98
C SER A 270 9.93 1.39 6.71
N PHE A 271 10.01 0.60 7.78
CA PHE A 271 8.82 0.18 8.52
C PHE A 271 9.10 -0.10 10.00
N THR A 272 8.04 -0.14 10.80
CA THR A 272 8.08 -0.51 12.21
C THR A 272 6.86 -1.34 12.58
N LYS A 273 6.90 -1.99 13.74
CA LYS A 273 5.76 -2.77 14.26
C LYS A 273 4.61 -1.82 14.58
N LYS A 274 3.37 -2.27 14.35
CA LYS A 274 2.15 -1.53 14.73
C LYS A 274 2.25 -1.08 16.20
N GLY A 275 1.98 0.20 16.44
CA GLY A 275 2.07 0.83 17.77
C GLY A 275 3.44 1.44 18.09
N CYS A 276 4.47 1.16 17.29
CA CYS A 276 5.78 1.82 17.37
C CYS A 276 6.38 1.73 18.78
N THR A 277 6.44 0.50 19.29
CA THR A 277 6.91 0.18 20.64
C THR A 277 8.25 -0.56 20.64
N THR A 278 8.84 -0.79 19.47
CA THR A 278 10.10 -1.55 19.30
C THR A 278 11.09 -0.77 18.44
N ALA A 279 12.30 -1.32 18.28
CA ALA A 279 13.20 -0.90 17.21
C ALA A 279 12.47 -0.92 15.86
N ALA A 280 12.84 0.00 14.98
CA ALA A 280 12.32 0.10 13.63
C ALA A 280 13.36 -0.37 12.60
N VAL A 281 12.87 -0.69 11.41
CA VAL A 281 13.67 -1.18 10.29
C VAL A 281 13.92 -0.04 9.31
N PHE A 282 15.17 0.07 8.90
CA PHE A 282 15.64 1.04 7.92
C PHE A 282 16.32 0.31 6.78
N THR A 283 16.23 0.85 5.57
CA THR A 283 17.05 0.42 4.44
C THR A 283 18.49 0.84 4.68
N ASN A 284 19.44 -0.09 4.55
CA ASN A 284 20.87 0.17 4.79
C ASN A 284 21.52 0.87 3.60
N VAL A 285 21.79 2.18 3.72
CA VAL A 285 22.35 3.00 2.63
C VAL A 285 23.75 2.53 2.22
N SER A 286 24.55 1.96 3.13
CA SER A 286 25.89 1.48 2.78
C SER A 286 25.87 0.31 1.81
N HIS A 287 24.77 -0.45 1.77
CA HIS A 287 24.60 -1.60 0.89
C HIS A 287 24.25 -1.19 -0.55
N TYR A 288 23.58 -0.05 -0.74
CA TYR A 288 23.06 0.39 -2.05
C TYR A 288 23.91 1.49 -2.70
N GLN A 289 25.18 1.66 -2.33
CA GLN A 289 26.01 2.76 -2.89
C GLN A 289 26.07 2.71 -4.43
N ASP A 290 26.36 1.53 -4.99
CA ASP A 290 26.44 1.31 -6.43
C ASP A 290 25.12 1.64 -7.13
N TRP A 291 24.00 1.13 -6.61
CA TRP A 291 22.66 1.42 -7.12
C TRP A 291 22.34 2.91 -7.06
N ILE A 292 22.71 3.60 -5.97
CA ILE A 292 22.49 5.05 -5.85
C ILE A 292 23.34 5.80 -6.88
N ASP A 293 24.62 5.45 -7.03
CA ASP A 293 25.55 6.10 -7.97
C ASP A 293 25.10 5.96 -9.42
N ASP A 294 24.61 4.78 -9.78
CA ASP A 294 24.03 4.51 -11.10
C ASP A 294 22.84 5.42 -11.42
N HIS A 295 21.94 5.61 -10.45
CA HIS A 295 20.71 6.39 -10.65
C HIS A 295 20.87 7.90 -10.44
N ILE A 296 22.04 8.37 -9.98
CA ILE A 296 22.40 9.81 -9.99
C ILE A 296 23.43 10.16 -11.07
N LYS A 297 23.87 9.18 -11.87
CA LYS A 297 24.86 9.36 -12.96
C LYS A 297 24.36 10.31 -14.05
N GLY A 298 23.05 10.40 -14.27
CA GLY A 298 22.44 11.37 -15.18
C GLY A 298 21.72 10.78 -16.40
N LEU A 299 21.55 9.46 -16.50
CA LEU A 299 20.63 8.88 -17.49
C LEU A 299 19.19 9.09 -17.04
N SER A 300 18.46 9.99 -17.70
CA SER A 300 17.08 10.38 -17.39
C SER A 300 16.09 9.59 -18.24
N TYR A 301 15.15 8.87 -17.61
CA TYR A 301 14.11 8.11 -18.31
C TYR A 301 12.95 7.75 -17.38
N GLN A 302 11.78 7.45 -17.95
CA GLN A 302 10.65 6.90 -17.20
C GLN A 302 10.91 5.41 -16.92
N GLN A 303 11.40 5.10 -15.72
CA GLN A 303 11.71 3.74 -15.30
C GLN A 303 10.46 2.88 -15.14
N HIS A 304 9.38 3.44 -14.58
CA HIS A 304 8.14 2.70 -14.34
C HIS A 304 6.92 3.48 -14.85
N LYS A 305 6.04 2.79 -15.56
CA LYS A 305 4.71 3.30 -15.91
C LYS A 305 3.64 2.22 -15.70
N ASP A 306 2.68 2.51 -14.83
CA ASP A 306 1.44 1.73 -14.76
C ASP A 306 0.51 2.17 -15.90
N LEU A 307 0.17 1.23 -16.79
CA LEU A 307 -0.76 1.43 -17.90
C LEU A 307 -2.23 1.34 -17.44
N GLY A 308 -2.48 0.85 -16.23
CA GLY A 308 -3.80 0.52 -15.74
C GLY A 308 -4.43 -0.60 -16.55
N ILE A 309 -5.72 -0.47 -16.85
CA ILE A 309 -6.45 -1.45 -17.65
C ILE A 309 -6.05 -1.34 -19.12
N VAL A 310 -5.54 -2.44 -19.68
CA VAL A 310 -5.20 -2.58 -21.10
C VAL A 310 -6.11 -3.63 -21.72
N LEU A 311 -6.63 -3.35 -22.91
CA LEU A 311 -7.40 -4.35 -23.65
C LEU A 311 -6.47 -5.36 -24.31
N LEU A 312 -6.91 -6.62 -24.37
CA LEU A 312 -6.21 -7.64 -25.17
C LEU A 312 -6.02 -7.18 -26.62
N GLY A 313 -4.92 -7.63 -27.22
CA GLY A 313 -4.50 -7.27 -28.56
C GLY A 313 -3.16 -6.54 -28.60
N THR A 314 -2.84 -6.02 -29.78
CA THR A 314 -1.55 -5.39 -30.06
C THR A 314 -1.57 -3.90 -29.74
N SER A 315 -0.55 -3.43 -29.04
CA SER A 315 -0.32 -2.03 -28.73
C SER A 315 1.17 -1.71 -28.85
N SER A 316 1.50 -0.41 -28.83
CA SER A 316 2.89 0.05 -28.88
C SER A 316 3.19 1.09 -27.83
N ARG A 317 4.45 1.15 -27.40
CA ARG A 317 4.97 2.14 -26.44
C ARG A 317 6.39 2.56 -26.80
N THR A 318 6.68 3.83 -26.65
CA THR A 318 8.00 4.41 -26.86
C THR A 318 8.59 4.85 -25.52
N PHE A 319 9.83 4.45 -25.28
CA PHE A 319 10.65 4.91 -24.18
C PHE A 319 11.67 5.90 -24.70
N VAL A 320 11.87 6.98 -23.94
CA VAL A 320 12.85 8.03 -24.24
C VAL A 320 13.90 8.01 -23.14
N PHE A 321 15.16 7.96 -23.55
CA PHE A 321 16.32 8.05 -22.65
C PHE A 321 17.11 9.32 -23.00
N THR A 322 17.47 10.10 -22.00
CA THR A 322 18.25 11.33 -22.16
C THR A 322 19.52 11.25 -21.33
N ASN A 323 20.67 11.47 -21.95
CA ASN A 323 21.93 11.52 -21.22
C ASN A 323 22.21 12.94 -20.70
N ASN A 324 21.95 13.17 -19.42
CA ASN A 324 22.29 14.40 -18.69
C ASN A 324 23.58 14.24 -17.85
N SER A 325 24.34 13.17 -18.05
CA SER A 325 25.63 12.99 -17.39
C SER A 325 26.71 13.91 -17.99
N ASN A 326 27.92 13.81 -17.46
CA ASN A 326 29.12 14.46 -18.00
C ASN A 326 29.95 13.54 -18.92
N GLU A 327 29.48 12.33 -19.22
CA GLU A 327 30.19 11.32 -20.00
C GLU A 327 29.30 10.64 -21.05
N VAL A 328 29.92 9.98 -22.02
CA VAL A 328 29.18 9.19 -23.01
C VAL A 328 28.71 7.89 -22.36
N ILE A 329 27.43 7.55 -22.53
CA ILE A 329 26.84 6.31 -22.01
C ILE A 329 26.65 5.32 -23.15
N GLU A 330 27.25 4.14 -23.06
CA GLU A 330 27.00 3.06 -24.02
C GLU A 330 25.80 2.22 -23.58
N LEU A 331 24.80 2.05 -24.45
CA LEU A 331 23.71 1.10 -24.26
C LEU A 331 23.84 -0.02 -25.28
N LYS A 332 23.91 -1.28 -24.81
CA LYS A 332 24.06 -2.47 -25.66
C LYS A 332 22.69 -3.03 -26.04
N ASN A 333 22.65 -4.20 -26.68
CA ASN A 333 21.38 -4.81 -27.10
C ASN A 333 20.41 -4.99 -25.92
N PRO A 334 19.15 -4.56 -26.05
CA PRO A 334 18.16 -4.73 -25.01
C PRO A 334 17.63 -6.16 -24.97
N THR A 335 17.19 -6.57 -23.79
CA THR A 335 16.39 -7.77 -23.54
C THR A 335 14.97 -7.34 -23.19
N LEU A 336 13.98 -8.03 -23.77
CA LEU A 336 12.56 -7.82 -23.45
C LEU A 336 12.07 -9.00 -22.63
N LEU A 337 11.43 -8.70 -21.50
CA LEU A 337 10.93 -9.69 -20.56
C LEU A 337 9.45 -9.44 -20.28
N ASN A 338 8.66 -10.49 -20.09
CA ASN A 338 7.32 -10.44 -19.53
C ASN A 338 7.29 -11.30 -18.27
N ASN A 339 6.90 -10.71 -17.14
CA ASN A 339 6.92 -11.34 -15.83
C ASN A 339 8.27 -11.99 -15.44
N GLY A 340 9.38 -11.47 -16.00
CA GLY A 340 10.74 -11.95 -15.74
C GLY A 340 11.26 -12.99 -16.72
N GLU A 341 10.44 -13.46 -17.66
CA GLU A 341 10.82 -14.42 -18.69
C GLU A 341 10.99 -13.75 -20.05
N ILE A 342 11.87 -14.27 -20.89
CA ILE A 342 12.05 -13.75 -22.26
C ILE A 342 10.76 -13.98 -23.02
N ASP A 343 10.15 -12.90 -23.51
CA ASP A 343 8.87 -12.95 -24.20
C ASP A 343 9.02 -12.59 -25.68
N HIS A 344 8.73 -13.56 -26.53
CA HIS A 344 8.78 -13.41 -27.98
C HIS A 344 7.58 -12.63 -28.56
N SER A 345 6.53 -12.39 -27.77
CA SER A 345 5.40 -11.52 -28.14
C SER A 345 5.76 -10.03 -28.06
N LEU A 346 6.88 -9.70 -27.40
CA LEU A 346 7.45 -8.36 -27.34
C LEU A 346 8.44 -8.16 -28.50
N THR A 347 8.20 -7.16 -29.34
CA THR A 347 9.05 -6.86 -30.50
C THR A 347 9.51 -5.41 -30.49
N ILE A 348 10.72 -5.17 -31.00
CA ILE A 348 11.28 -3.82 -31.15
C ILE A 348 10.85 -3.30 -32.52
N LEU A 349 10.04 -2.24 -32.54
CA LEU A 349 9.64 -1.54 -33.76
C LEU A 349 10.76 -0.64 -34.29
N SER A 350 11.40 0.10 -33.38
CA SER A 350 12.50 1.00 -33.70
C SER A 350 13.41 1.16 -32.48
N ASN A 351 14.71 1.29 -32.70
CA ASN A 351 15.66 1.51 -31.60
C ASN A 351 16.81 2.40 -32.07
N SER A 352 16.91 3.59 -31.48
CA SER A 352 18.01 4.54 -31.70
C SER A 352 18.95 4.64 -30.50
N CYS A 353 18.76 3.79 -29.49
CA CYS A 353 19.53 3.81 -28.25
C CYS A 353 20.78 2.93 -28.27
N ILE A 354 20.89 1.96 -29.19
CA ILE A 354 22.06 1.08 -29.24
C ILE A 354 23.32 1.86 -29.62
N GLY A 355 24.37 1.71 -28.83
CA GLY A 355 25.66 2.36 -28.99
C GLY A 355 25.84 3.53 -28.02
N ASN A 356 26.61 4.52 -28.47
CA ASN A 356 27.05 5.64 -27.63
C ASN A 356 26.03 6.78 -27.61
N LEU A 357 25.35 6.97 -26.48
CA LEU A 357 24.50 8.11 -26.21
C LEU A 357 25.36 9.28 -25.69
N ALA A 358 25.60 10.26 -26.56
CA ALA A 358 26.39 11.44 -26.22
C ALA A 358 25.72 12.35 -25.17
N VAL A 359 26.51 13.12 -24.44
CA VAL A 359 26.04 14.10 -23.44
C VAL A 359 25.05 15.10 -24.06
N GLY A 360 23.94 15.32 -23.37
CA GLY A 360 22.85 16.21 -23.79
C GLY A 360 22.02 15.68 -24.96
N LYS A 361 22.23 14.43 -25.39
CA LYS A 361 21.43 13.79 -26.45
C LYS A 361 20.40 12.84 -25.86
N GLN A 362 19.38 12.59 -26.67
CA GLN A 362 18.33 11.64 -26.39
C GLN A 362 18.31 10.53 -27.43
N CYS A 363 17.82 9.37 -27.03
CA CYS A 363 17.48 8.27 -27.92
C CYS A 363 16.10 7.73 -27.55
N GLU A 364 15.52 7.00 -28.48
CA GLU A 364 14.19 6.42 -28.36
C GLU A 364 14.18 4.95 -28.78
N ILE A 365 13.39 4.16 -28.07
CA ILE A 365 13.08 2.77 -28.41
C ILE A 365 11.57 2.57 -28.34
N SER A 366 11.00 2.05 -29.43
CA SER A 366 9.58 1.75 -29.55
C SER A 366 9.37 0.24 -29.54
N LEU A 367 8.53 -0.22 -28.63
CA LEU A 367 8.12 -1.61 -28.48
C LEU A 367 6.71 -1.81 -29.03
N ILE A 368 6.47 -2.96 -29.64
CA ILE A 368 5.14 -3.50 -29.90
C ILE A 368 4.97 -4.71 -28.98
N TYR A 369 3.83 -4.77 -28.31
CA TYR A 369 3.46 -5.89 -27.44
C TYR A 369 2.05 -6.36 -27.75
N THR A 370 1.82 -7.66 -27.67
CA THR A 370 0.51 -8.27 -27.86
C THR A 370 0.11 -8.99 -26.57
N LEU A 371 -1.01 -8.59 -25.98
CA LEU A 371 -1.57 -9.25 -24.79
C LEU A 371 -2.64 -10.25 -25.23
N GLU A 372 -2.41 -11.53 -24.98
CA GLU A 372 -3.32 -12.63 -25.34
C GLU A 372 -4.05 -13.22 -24.12
N GLU A 373 -3.51 -13.01 -22.93
CA GLU A 373 -4.03 -13.53 -21.66
C GLU A 373 -4.53 -12.42 -20.74
N TYR A 374 -5.53 -12.74 -19.93
CA TYR A 374 -6.10 -11.83 -18.95
C TYR A 374 -5.29 -11.83 -17.65
N GLY A 375 -5.29 -10.70 -16.97
CA GLY A 375 -4.69 -10.56 -15.65
C GLY A 375 -3.60 -9.49 -15.59
N GLN A 376 -2.98 -9.40 -14.41
CA GLN A 376 -1.95 -8.42 -14.14
C GLN A 376 -0.59 -8.95 -14.58
N GLY A 377 0.22 -8.08 -15.18
CA GLY A 377 1.57 -8.44 -15.60
C GLY A 377 2.52 -7.26 -15.66
N ARG A 378 3.78 -7.57 -15.93
CA ARG A 378 4.88 -6.60 -16.07
C ARG A 378 5.69 -6.90 -17.32
N MET A 379 5.77 -5.93 -18.23
CA MET A 379 6.74 -5.94 -19.33
C MET A 379 7.98 -5.15 -18.93
N THR A 380 9.17 -5.71 -19.13
CA THR A 380 10.44 -5.08 -18.79
C THR A 380 11.32 -4.96 -20.03
N LEU A 381 11.88 -3.77 -20.22
CA LEU A 381 12.93 -3.44 -21.17
C LEU A 381 14.24 -3.29 -20.39
N GLU A 382 15.27 -4.07 -20.74
CA GLU A 382 16.56 -4.05 -20.07
C GLU A 382 17.70 -3.85 -21.06
N PHE A 383 18.42 -2.74 -20.97
CA PHE A 383 19.68 -2.50 -21.69
C PHE A 383 20.85 -3.00 -20.86
N LYS A 384 21.77 -3.76 -21.45
CA LYS A 384 23.10 -3.99 -20.84
C LYS A 384 23.97 -2.74 -21.02
N SER A 385 24.73 -2.37 -20.00
CA SER A 385 25.64 -1.22 -20.08
C SER A 385 26.75 -1.33 -19.04
N ASP A 386 28.00 -1.26 -19.49
CA ASP A 386 29.17 -1.29 -18.60
C ASP A 386 29.39 0.07 -17.91
N ALA A 387 28.64 1.10 -18.31
CA ALA A 387 28.67 2.41 -17.67
C ALA A 387 28.02 2.38 -16.29
N PHE A 388 27.27 1.34 -15.93
CA PHE A 388 26.56 1.20 -14.66
C PHE A 388 27.14 0.04 -13.86
N ALA A 389 27.29 0.21 -12.55
CA ALA A 389 27.79 -0.83 -11.64
C ALA A 389 26.89 -2.07 -11.62
N GLU A 390 25.57 -1.89 -11.77
CA GLU A 390 24.64 -3.02 -11.95
C GLU A 390 24.78 -3.73 -13.31
N GLY A 391 25.55 -3.16 -14.25
CA GLY A 391 25.78 -3.70 -15.58
C GLY A 391 24.58 -3.54 -16.53
N LYS A 392 23.52 -2.84 -16.09
CA LYS A 392 22.27 -2.71 -16.83
C LYS A 392 21.45 -1.49 -16.44
N VAL A 393 20.50 -1.16 -17.32
CA VAL A 393 19.46 -0.14 -17.14
C VAL A 393 18.11 -0.77 -17.49
N SER A 394 17.15 -0.73 -16.57
CA SER A 394 15.84 -1.36 -16.76
C SER A 394 14.72 -0.33 -16.68
N ALA A 395 13.71 -0.48 -17.54
CA ALA A 395 12.43 0.20 -17.47
C ALA A 395 11.28 -0.81 -17.62
N TRP A 396 10.13 -0.59 -16.99
CA TRP A 396 9.01 -1.54 -17.04
C TRP A 396 7.63 -0.87 -17.06
N LEU A 397 6.68 -1.63 -17.60
CA LEU A 397 5.27 -1.29 -17.70
C LEU A 397 4.47 -2.31 -16.90
N ASP A 398 3.74 -1.84 -15.89
CA ASP A 398 2.74 -2.65 -15.22
C ASP A 398 1.40 -2.49 -15.96
N TYR A 399 0.65 -3.59 -16.10
CA TYR A 399 -0.63 -3.59 -16.80
C TYR A 399 -1.63 -4.56 -16.17
N ASP A 400 -2.91 -4.33 -16.46
CA ASP A 400 -4.04 -5.14 -16.05
C ASP A 400 -4.85 -5.49 -17.31
N ALA A 401 -4.56 -6.65 -17.91
CA ALA A 401 -5.10 -7.09 -19.17
C ALA A 401 -6.55 -7.58 -19.00
N LEU A 402 -7.52 -6.84 -19.54
CA LEU A 402 -8.94 -7.12 -19.38
C LEU A 402 -9.69 -6.96 -20.71
N ARG A 403 -10.95 -7.40 -20.75
CA ARG A 403 -11.87 -7.09 -21.84
C ARG A 403 -12.94 -6.12 -21.36
N THR A 404 -13.55 -5.46 -22.33
CA THR A 404 -14.72 -4.61 -22.08
C THR A 404 -15.92 -5.47 -21.67
N ALA A 405 -16.67 -5.03 -20.66
CA ALA A 405 -17.91 -5.70 -20.23
C ALA A 405 -18.95 -5.74 -21.35
N THR A 406 -19.88 -6.70 -21.28
CA THR A 406 -20.93 -6.86 -22.30
C THR A 406 -21.83 -5.63 -22.38
N ARG A 407 -22.53 -5.48 -23.51
CA ARG A 407 -23.48 -4.38 -23.71
C ARG A 407 -24.57 -4.37 -22.64
N ASP A 408 -25.05 -5.54 -22.23
CA ASP A 408 -26.12 -5.66 -21.24
C ASP A 408 -25.66 -5.20 -19.86
N VAL A 409 -24.46 -5.59 -19.42
CA VAL A 409 -23.87 -5.12 -18.15
C VAL A 409 -23.71 -3.61 -18.16
N LYS A 410 -23.20 -3.04 -19.26
CA LYS A 410 -23.07 -1.58 -19.40
C LYS A 410 -24.41 -0.87 -19.32
N ASN A 411 -25.44 -1.40 -19.98
CA ASN A 411 -26.79 -0.83 -19.94
C ASN A 411 -27.39 -0.92 -18.53
N TYR A 412 -27.21 -2.06 -17.84
CA TYR A 412 -27.68 -2.26 -16.47
C TYR A 412 -27.04 -1.26 -15.50
N LEU A 413 -25.75 -0.94 -15.71
CA LEU A 413 -24.99 0.00 -14.88
C LEU A 413 -25.06 1.45 -15.37
N ALA A 414 -25.87 1.78 -16.38
CA ALA A 414 -25.89 3.12 -16.99
C ALA A 414 -26.36 4.24 -16.05
N PHE A 415 -27.00 3.91 -14.93
CA PHE A 415 -27.35 4.86 -13.87
C PHE A 415 -26.12 5.32 -13.07
N LEU A 416 -25.07 4.50 -13.03
CA LEU A 416 -23.79 4.93 -12.50
C LEU A 416 -23.17 5.85 -13.55
N PRO A 417 -22.69 7.05 -13.17
CA PRO A 417 -21.85 7.87 -14.02
C PRO A 417 -20.45 7.25 -14.24
N THR A 418 -20.36 5.92 -14.28
CA THR A 418 -19.16 5.17 -14.61
C THR A 418 -18.97 5.17 -16.12
N HIS A 419 -17.82 5.66 -16.56
CA HIS A 419 -17.55 5.74 -18.00
C HIS A 419 -17.12 4.40 -18.60
N LYS A 420 -16.64 3.43 -17.79
CA LYS A 420 -16.09 2.17 -18.31
C LYS A 420 -16.31 1.00 -17.34
N ALA A 421 -16.73 -0.14 -17.90
CA ALA A 421 -16.87 -1.40 -17.20
C ALA A 421 -16.10 -2.50 -17.96
N TYR A 422 -15.38 -3.33 -17.22
CA TYR A 422 -14.48 -4.37 -17.72
C TYR A 422 -14.68 -5.69 -16.98
N GLY A 423 -14.15 -6.77 -17.53
CA GLY A 423 -14.07 -8.07 -16.87
C GLY A 423 -12.93 -8.92 -17.41
N SER A 424 -12.72 -10.07 -16.79
CA SER A 424 -11.79 -11.11 -17.24
C SER A 424 -12.37 -11.91 -18.41
N ASP A 425 -11.78 -13.05 -18.75
CA ASP A 425 -12.37 -14.08 -19.61
C ASP A 425 -13.76 -14.53 -19.12
N LYS A 426 -13.90 -14.73 -17.80
CA LYS A 426 -15.14 -15.14 -17.12
C LYS A 426 -16.00 -13.93 -16.78
N LEU A 427 -16.70 -13.45 -17.81
CA LEU A 427 -17.51 -12.23 -17.73
C LEU A 427 -18.72 -12.35 -16.80
N TRP A 428 -18.97 -11.27 -16.08
CA TRP A 428 -20.26 -11.05 -15.43
C TRP A 428 -21.35 -10.78 -16.47
N THR A 429 -22.57 -11.22 -16.18
CA THR A 429 -23.74 -11.09 -17.06
C THR A 429 -24.91 -10.44 -16.35
N VAL A 430 -25.90 -9.99 -17.12
CA VAL A 430 -27.18 -9.52 -16.57
C VAL A 430 -28.19 -10.65 -16.70
N GLU A 431 -28.84 -11.00 -15.59
CA GLU A 431 -29.93 -11.97 -15.55
C GLU A 431 -31.13 -11.33 -14.85
N GLY A 432 -32.17 -11.01 -15.61
CA GLY A 432 -33.34 -10.33 -15.08
C GLY A 432 -33.01 -8.96 -14.48
N LYS A 433 -32.97 -8.88 -13.14
CA LYS A 433 -32.73 -7.64 -12.38
C LYS A 433 -31.43 -7.69 -11.56
N PHE A 434 -30.49 -8.57 -11.92
CA PHE A 434 -29.23 -8.69 -11.20
C PHE A 434 -28.04 -8.88 -12.12
N LEU A 435 -26.88 -8.46 -11.62
CA LEU A 435 -25.60 -8.86 -12.18
C LEU A 435 -25.20 -10.20 -11.57
N ARG A 436 -24.64 -11.08 -12.36
CA ARG A 436 -24.20 -12.41 -11.94
C ARG A 436 -22.75 -12.64 -12.35
N SER A 437 -21.96 -13.30 -11.50
CA SER A 437 -20.68 -13.87 -11.90
C SER A 437 -20.84 -14.90 -13.03
N ALA A 438 -19.76 -15.23 -13.74
CA ALA A 438 -19.79 -16.20 -14.84
C ALA A 438 -20.46 -17.53 -14.44
N GLN A 439 -21.27 -18.09 -15.34
CA GLN A 439 -21.98 -19.36 -15.15
C GLN A 439 -21.03 -20.57 -15.29
N ASP A 440 -19.98 -20.43 -16.10
CA ASP A 440 -19.03 -21.47 -16.47
C ASP A 440 -17.72 -21.36 -15.68
N LEU A 441 -17.79 -20.88 -14.44
CA LEU A 441 -16.61 -20.69 -13.59
C LEU A 441 -16.12 -22.04 -13.07
N GLU A 442 -14.96 -22.52 -13.51
CA GLU A 442 -14.35 -23.76 -13.05
C GLU A 442 -13.70 -23.61 -11.67
N LYS A 443 -13.20 -24.72 -11.13
CA LYS A 443 -12.46 -24.74 -9.86
C LYS A 443 -11.17 -23.94 -9.99
N ASP A 444 -10.86 -23.16 -8.96
CA ASP A 444 -9.73 -22.21 -8.90
C ASP A 444 -9.78 -21.05 -9.92
N GLU A 445 -10.88 -20.90 -10.65
CA GLU A 445 -11.09 -19.75 -11.52
C GLU A 445 -11.71 -18.55 -10.79
N GLN A 446 -11.60 -17.38 -11.42
CA GLN A 446 -12.16 -16.13 -10.93
C GLN A 446 -12.99 -15.43 -12.00
N SER A 447 -14.10 -14.83 -11.58
CA SER A 447 -14.93 -13.97 -12.42
C SER A 447 -14.84 -12.53 -11.93
N GLU A 448 -14.34 -11.63 -12.79
CA GLU A 448 -14.07 -10.25 -12.42
C GLU A 448 -15.04 -9.25 -13.09
N LEU A 449 -15.49 -8.27 -12.31
CA LEU A 449 -16.18 -7.07 -12.78
C LEU A 449 -15.45 -5.84 -12.24
N ILE A 450 -14.97 -4.99 -13.13
CA ILE A 450 -14.24 -3.78 -12.77
C ILE A 450 -15.00 -2.56 -13.30
N LEU A 451 -15.25 -1.61 -12.42
CA LEU A 451 -15.88 -0.32 -12.71
C LEU A 451 -14.83 0.77 -12.55
N GLU A 452 -14.56 1.51 -13.62
CA GLU A 452 -13.64 2.66 -13.58
C GLU A 452 -14.40 3.99 -13.65
N ASN A 453 -13.79 5.01 -13.05
CA ASN A 453 -14.32 6.36 -12.94
C ASN A 453 -15.68 6.39 -12.21
N VAL A 454 -15.83 5.59 -11.15
CA VAL A 454 -16.96 5.73 -10.23
C VAL A 454 -16.74 7.00 -9.40
N PRO A 455 -17.65 7.98 -9.39
CA PRO A 455 -17.43 9.22 -8.65
C PRO A 455 -17.36 9.04 -7.14
N ARG A 456 -16.82 10.06 -6.48
CA ARG A 456 -16.90 10.21 -5.02
C ARG A 456 -18.34 10.01 -4.54
N GLY A 457 -18.54 9.21 -3.50
CA GLY A 457 -19.86 8.83 -3.04
C GLY A 457 -19.88 7.53 -2.26
N GLU A 458 -21.07 7.01 -2.01
CA GLU A 458 -21.30 5.68 -1.44
C GLU A 458 -21.87 4.78 -2.54
N LEU A 459 -21.20 3.66 -2.84
CA LEU A 459 -21.71 2.62 -3.73
C LEU A 459 -22.28 1.48 -2.88
N SER A 460 -23.58 1.28 -2.95
CA SER A 460 -24.28 0.27 -2.16
C SER A 460 -24.92 -0.79 -3.05
N PHE A 461 -24.99 -2.03 -2.56
CA PHE A 461 -25.65 -3.13 -3.25
C PHE A 461 -26.04 -4.24 -2.28
N THR A 462 -27.06 -5.00 -2.67
CA THR A 462 -27.41 -6.26 -2.04
C THR A 462 -26.69 -7.39 -2.78
N TYR A 463 -26.17 -8.37 -2.08
CA TYR A 463 -25.49 -9.52 -2.68
C TYR A 463 -26.09 -10.83 -2.20
N ASN A 464 -26.09 -11.84 -3.07
CA ASN A 464 -26.44 -13.22 -2.75
C ASN A 464 -25.37 -14.17 -3.28
N ILE A 465 -24.66 -14.87 -2.40
CA ILE A 465 -23.70 -15.92 -2.79
C ILE A 465 -24.40 -17.27 -2.63
N GLN A 466 -24.31 -18.13 -3.65
CA GLN A 466 -24.76 -19.52 -3.62
C GLN A 466 -23.55 -20.43 -3.89
N SER A 467 -23.10 -21.16 -2.87
CA SER A 467 -22.04 -22.16 -3.01
C SER A 467 -22.05 -23.15 -1.86
N ASP A 468 -21.54 -24.35 -2.12
CA ASP A 468 -21.32 -25.41 -1.15
C ASP A 468 -19.99 -25.27 -0.38
N SER A 469 -19.11 -24.37 -0.82
CA SER A 469 -17.79 -24.16 -0.24
C SER A 469 -17.71 -22.90 0.59
N LEU A 470 -17.16 -23.03 1.81
CA LEU A 470 -16.85 -21.89 2.69
C LEU A 470 -15.62 -21.08 2.23
N LEU A 471 -14.88 -21.59 1.24
CA LEU A 471 -13.71 -20.92 0.67
C LEU A 471 -14.07 -20.03 -0.52
N ASP A 472 -15.21 -20.28 -1.17
CA ASP A 472 -15.73 -19.43 -2.22
C ASP A 472 -16.05 -18.04 -1.64
N SER A 473 -15.72 -17.01 -2.42
CA SER A 473 -15.76 -15.66 -1.88
C SER A 473 -15.86 -14.59 -2.94
N LEU A 474 -16.54 -13.51 -2.57
CA LEU A 474 -16.41 -12.22 -3.24
C LEU A 474 -15.32 -11.42 -2.51
N THR A 475 -14.30 -11.01 -3.24
CA THR A 475 -13.30 -10.04 -2.78
C THR A 475 -13.52 -8.73 -3.51
N ILE A 476 -13.51 -7.62 -2.76
CA ILE A 476 -13.75 -6.27 -3.27
C ILE A 476 -12.48 -5.46 -3.07
N TYR A 477 -12.10 -4.74 -4.11
CA TYR A 477 -11.01 -3.78 -4.08
C TYR A 477 -11.50 -2.39 -4.48
N ILE A 478 -11.05 -1.38 -3.76
CA ILE A 478 -11.27 0.04 -4.09
C ILE A 478 -9.92 0.67 -4.37
N ASN A 479 -9.73 1.21 -5.57
CA ASN A 479 -8.47 1.82 -6.01
C ASN A 479 -7.26 0.88 -5.79
N ASP A 480 -7.44 -0.39 -6.16
CA ASP A 480 -6.46 -1.49 -6.04
C ASP A 480 -6.01 -1.78 -4.59
N LYS A 481 -6.76 -1.28 -3.60
CA LYS A 481 -6.63 -1.65 -2.19
C LYS A 481 -7.71 -2.65 -1.83
N TYR A 482 -7.31 -3.69 -1.10
CA TYR A 482 -8.25 -4.62 -0.50
C TYR A 482 -9.20 -3.85 0.42
N GLU A 483 -10.50 -4.06 0.22
CA GLU A 483 -11.53 -3.45 1.05
C GLU A 483 -12.21 -4.53 1.91
N GLN A 484 -12.78 -5.54 1.26
CA GLN A 484 -13.63 -6.51 1.94
C GLN A 484 -13.55 -7.88 1.26
N LYS A 485 -13.57 -8.95 2.06
CA LYS A 485 -13.78 -10.33 1.60
C LYS A 485 -15.02 -10.91 2.24
N ILE A 486 -15.99 -11.26 1.40
CA ILE A 486 -17.26 -11.88 1.78
C ILE A 486 -17.14 -13.37 1.47
N ARG A 487 -17.02 -14.18 2.52
CA ARG A 487 -17.15 -15.64 2.44
C ARG A 487 -18.54 -16.08 2.83
N ILE A 488 -18.95 -17.25 2.37
CA ILE A 488 -20.06 -17.99 2.96
C ILE A 488 -19.59 -18.41 4.36
N ARG A 489 -20.27 -17.92 5.41
CA ARG A 489 -20.05 -18.44 6.76
C ARG A 489 -21.34 -18.27 7.56
N ASN A 490 -22.13 -19.34 7.63
CA ASN A 490 -23.04 -19.60 8.73
C ASN A 490 -22.60 -20.94 9.35
N LEU A 491 -22.05 -20.91 10.56
CA LEU A 491 -21.57 -22.12 11.28
C LEU A 491 -22.71 -22.81 12.05
N LEU A 492 -23.93 -22.30 11.96
CA LEU A 492 -25.07 -22.68 12.79
C LEU A 492 -26.29 -23.13 11.99
N THR A 493 -26.36 -22.82 10.68
CA THR A 493 -27.41 -23.28 9.78
C THR A 493 -26.76 -23.95 8.57
N ASP A 494 -27.32 -25.07 8.09
CA ASP A 494 -26.94 -25.74 6.83
C ASP A 494 -27.31 -24.89 5.58
N GLU A 495 -27.21 -23.57 5.66
CA GLU A 495 -27.56 -22.66 4.57
C GLU A 495 -26.33 -22.37 3.70
N TYR A 496 -26.35 -22.95 2.50
CA TYR A 496 -25.38 -22.74 1.41
C TYR A 496 -25.61 -21.43 0.63
N THR A 497 -26.33 -20.47 1.24
CA THR A 497 -26.64 -19.18 0.65
C THR A 497 -26.33 -18.05 1.62
N LYS A 498 -25.79 -16.94 1.13
CA LYS A 498 -25.51 -15.75 1.93
C LYS A 498 -26.07 -14.50 1.26
N LEU A 499 -27.19 -14.03 1.77
CA LEU A 499 -27.77 -12.73 1.45
C LEU A 499 -27.19 -11.66 2.39
N GLY A 500 -26.82 -10.52 1.83
CA GLY A 500 -26.38 -9.37 2.64
C GLY A 500 -26.42 -8.06 1.89
N TYR A 501 -26.10 -6.99 2.60
CA TYR A 501 -26.02 -5.64 2.08
C TYR A 501 -24.63 -5.08 2.37
N LEU A 502 -24.05 -4.37 1.41
CA LEU A 502 -22.79 -3.66 1.59
C LEU A 502 -22.91 -2.24 1.03
N ALA A 503 -22.30 -1.29 1.72
CA ALA A 503 -22.11 0.08 1.28
C ALA A 503 -20.61 0.39 1.34
N LEU A 504 -20.06 0.81 0.20
CA LEU A 504 -18.64 1.11 0.01
C LEU A 504 -18.44 2.62 -0.06
N GLU A 505 -17.55 3.15 0.79
CA GLU A 505 -17.22 4.58 0.77
C GLU A 505 -16.15 4.87 -0.30
N LEU A 506 -16.50 5.68 -1.29
CA LEU A 506 -15.63 6.07 -2.39
C LEU A 506 -15.15 7.51 -2.17
N THR A 507 -13.88 7.65 -1.80
CA THR A 507 -13.34 8.91 -1.30
C THR A 507 -12.61 9.75 -2.35
N LYS A 508 -12.18 9.18 -3.48
CA LYS A 508 -11.54 9.94 -4.57
C LYS A 508 -12.58 10.54 -5.51
N GLU A 509 -12.21 11.55 -6.28
CA GLU A 509 -13.05 12.08 -7.36
C GLU A 509 -13.39 11.02 -8.40
N ASN A 510 -12.39 10.19 -8.77
CA ASN A 510 -12.56 9.03 -9.64
C ASN A 510 -12.05 7.79 -8.92
N ASN A 511 -12.90 6.77 -8.82
CA ASN A 511 -12.58 5.52 -8.14
C ASN A 511 -12.66 4.33 -9.11
N LYS A 512 -11.78 3.35 -8.87
CA LYS A 512 -11.84 2.00 -9.45
C LYS A 512 -12.43 1.06 -8.41
N VAL A 513 -13.51 0.35 -8.76
CA VAL A 513 -14.11 -0.69 -7.91
C VAL A 513 -14.02 -2.01 -8.65
N ARG A 514 -13.36 -3.00 -8.04
CA ARG A 514 -13.16 -4.33 -8.61
C ARG A 514 -13.84 -5.37 -7.72
N PHE A 515 -14.75 -6.12 -8.32
CA PHE A 515 -15.42 -7.28 -7.75
C PHE A 515 -14.77 -8.54 -8.31
N VAL A 516 -14.26 -9.40 -7.43
CA VAL A 516 -13.62 -10.67 -7.80
C VAL A 516 -14.36 -11.80 -7.11
N TYR A 517 -15.15 -12.57 -7.85
CA TYR A 517 -15.71 -13.80 -7.35
C TYR A 517 -14.74 -14.95 -7.61
N SER A 518 -14.30 -15.65 -6.56
CA SER A 518 -13.36 -16.77 -6.67
C SER A 518 -14.04 -18.07 -6.24
N ARG A 519 -13.97 -19.08 -7.10
CA ARG A 519 -14.41 -20.45 -6.81
C ARG A 519 -13.20 -21.29 -6.40
N SER A 520 -13.27 -21.95 -5.26
CA SER A 520 -12.19 -22.81 -4.75
C SER A 520 -12.25 -24.20 -5.36
N ASP A 521 -11.08 -24.83 -5.50
CA ASP A 521 -10.87 -26.27 -5.69
C ASP A 521 -11.78 -27.20 -4.87
N LEU A 522 -12.11 -26.80 -3.64
CA LEU A 522 -12.96 -27.57 -2.73
C LEU A 522 -14.46 -27.49 -3.06
N SER A 523 -14.91 -26.51 -3.87
CA SER A 523 -16.31 -26.42 -4.28
C SER A 523 -16.70 -27.60 -5.18
N GLN A 524 -17.78 -28.29 -4.83
CA GLN A 524 -18.32 -29.40 -5.62
C GLN A 524 -19.57 -29.00 -6.39
N GLN A 525 -20.27 -27.93 -5.95
CA GLN A 525 -21.41 -27.37 -6.66
C GLN A 525 -20.98 -26.84 -8.02
N GLN A 526 -21.57 -27.37 -9.09
CA GLN A 526 -21.23 -27.00 -10.46
C GLN A 526 -21.52 -25.53 -10.77
N ASP A 527 -22.59 -24.99 -10.19
CA ASP A 527 -23.04 -23.60 -10.38
C ASP A 527 -22.82 -22.75 -9.11
N SER A 528 -21.58 -22.67 -8.65
CA SER A 528 -21.19 -21.74 -7.58
C SER A 528 -21.14 -20.31 -8.12
N HIS A 529 -21.84 -19.37 -7.49
CA HIS A 529 -21.98 -18.03 -8.04
C HIS A 529 -22.32 -16.94 -7.01
N ILE A 530 -22.22 -15.70 -7.46
CA ILE A 530 -22.73 -14.52 -6.77
C ILE A 530 -23.64 -13.70 -7.67
N GLN A 531 -24.67 -13.12 -7.06
CA GLN A 531 -25.57 -12.15 -7.67
C GLN A 531 -25.52 -10.81 -6.92
N LEU A 532 -25.52 -9.70 -7.65
CA LEU A 532 -25.59 -8.34 -7.13
C LEU A 532 -26.88 -7.66 -7.59
N TYR A 533 -27.61 -7.08 -6.65
CA TYR A 533 -28.92 -6.45 -6.82
C TYR A 533 -28.91 -5.05 -6.22
N ASP A 534 -29.90 -4.24 -6.61
CA ASP A 534 -30.17 -2.92 -6.02
C ASP A 534 -28.92 -2.05 -5.92
N ILE A 535 -28.05 -2.13 -6.94
CA ILE A 535 -26.83 -1.35 -6.99
C ILE A 535 -27.22 0.12 -7.10
N LYS A 536 -26.70 0.95 -6.21
CA LYS A 536 -27.00 2.38 -6.10
C LYS A 536 -25.73 3.16 -5.79
N HIS A 537 -25.66 4.38 -6.30
CA HIS A 537 -24.64 5.35 -5.95
C HIS A 537 -25.29 6.63 -5.44
N GLN A 538 -24.78 7.16 -4.33
CA GLN A 538 -25.26 8.38 -3.71
C GLN A 538 -24.09 9.24 -3.22
N LYS A 539 -24.28 10.55 -3.06
CA LYS A 539 -23.27 11.43 -2.46
C LYS A 539 -22.98 11.01 -1.02
N LEU A 540 -21.76 11.24 -0.54
CA LEU A 540 -21.42 11.04 0.87
C LEU A 540 -22.25 11.97 1.74
N LYS A 541 -22.69 11.48 2.91
CA LYS A 541 -23.46 12.27 3.88
C LYS A 541 -22.73 13.55 4.30
N SER A 542 -21.41 13.50 4.39
CA SER A 542 -20.55 14.67 4.67
C SER A 542 -20.67 15.75 3.59
N ASP A 543 -20.67 15.35 2.32
CA ASP A 543 -20.76 16.28 1.18
C ASP A 543 -22.16 16.90 1.11
N LEU A 544 -23.22 16.11 1.39
CA LEU A 544 -24.60 16.59 1.53
C LEU A 544 -24.76 17.63 2.65
N ILE A 545 -24.14 17.40 3.81
CA ILE A 545 -24.17 18.35 4.94
C ILE A 545 -23.45 19.64 4.56
N ASN A 546 -22.30 19.56 3.88
CA ASN A 546 -21.57 20.74 3.42
C ASN A 546 -22.39 21.56 2.41
N GLU A 547 -23.09 20.92 1.47
CA GLU A 547 -23.98 21.61 0.53
C GLU A 547 -25.12 22.35 1.26
N ILE A 548 -25.76 21.72 2.25
CA ILE A 548 -26.80 22.36 3.07
C ILE A 548 -26.24 23.56 3.84
N LEU A 549 -25.04 23.45 4.42
CA LEU A 549 -24.39 24.54 5.14
C LEU A 549 -24.01 25.70 4.20
N VAL A 550 -23.53 25.40 3.00
CA VAL A 550 -23.20 26.40 1.97
C VAL A 550 -24.47 27.09 1.44
N GLU A 551 -25.58 26.37 1.24
CA GLU A 551 -26.86 26.96 0.86
C GLU A 551 -27.44 27.85 1.97
N GLN A 552 -27.34 27.44 3.24
CA GLN A 552 -27.74 28.27 4.38
C GLN A 552 -26.86 29.54 4.51
N ALA A 553 -25.56 29.44 4.23
CA ALA A 553 -24.67 30.59 4.18
C ALA A 553 -25.00 31.56 3.01
N LYS A 554 -25.40 31.04 1.85
CA LYS A 554 -25.85 31.86 0.70
C LYS A 554 -27.19 32.54 0.97
N ASN A 555 -28.12 31.85 1.62
CA ASN A 555 -29.44 32.40 1.95
C ASN A 555 -29.43 33.38 3.13
N SER A 556 -28.35 33.41 3.93
CA SER A 556 -28.14 34.42 4.98
C SER A 556 -27.41 35.68 4.50
N GLY A 557 -27.03 35.75 3.22
CA GLY A 557 -26.37 36.92 2.60
C GLY A 557 -27.32 38.03 2.12
N GLY A 558 -28.64 37.87 2.26
CA GLY A 558 -29.64 38.91 1.94
C GLY A 558 -29.98 39.73 3.18
N GLY A 559 -29.63 41.02 3.16
CA GLY A 559 -29.62 41.91 4.31
C GLY A 559 -30.91 42.05 5.13
N GLY A 560 -30.73 42.25 6.44
CA GLY A 560 -31.78 42.66 7.38
C GLY A 560 -31.34 42.48 8.83
N SER A 561 -30.99 43.59 9.49
CA SER A 561 -30.73 43.69 10.92
C SER A 561 -31.89 43.13 11.76
N ILE A 562 -31.74 41.98 12.42
CA ILE A 562 -32.52 41.59 13.61
C ILE A 562 -31.69 40.69 14.54
N GLY A 563 -31.35 41.22 15.72
CA GLY A 563 -31.40 40.50 17.00
C GLY A 563 -30.34 39.44 17.33
N PHE A 564 -29.35 39.84 18.13
CA PHE A 564 -28.64 38.96 19.08
C PHE A 564 -29.62 38.03 19.81
N GLY A 565 -29.65 36.73 19.49
CA GLY A 565 -30.58 35.82 20.18
C GLY A 565 -30.67 34.37 19.75
N THR A 566 -29.73 33.81 18.96
CA THR A 566 -29.78 32.37 18.58
C THR A 566 -28.42 31.66 18.54
N GLY A 567 -27.37 32.26 19.12
CA GLY A 567 -26.00 31.70 19.12
C GLY A 567 -25.71 30.63 20.19
N LEU A 568 -26.63 30.32 21.09
CA LEU A 568 -26.37 29.42 22.24
C LEU A 568 -26.98 28.00 22.10
N GLY A 569 -27.73 27.71 21.04
CA GLY A 569 -28.34 26.39 20.83
C GLY A 569 -27.46 25.37 20.10
N LEU A 570 -26.47 25.82 19.32
CA LEU A 570 -25.66 24.94 18.45
C LEU A 570 -24.36 24.44 19.10
N PHE A 571 -23.89 25.08 20.18
CA PHE A 571 -22.77 24.56 20.98
C PHE A 571 -23.18 23.42 21.94
N ALA A 572 -24.48 23.29 22.26
CA ALA A 572 -24.97 22.24 23.16
C ALA A 572 -25.04 20.84 22.53
N LEU A 573 -25.15 20.74 21.19
CA LEU A 573 -25.26 19.45 20.50
C LEU A 573 -23.89 18.84 20.13
N MET A 574 -22.82 19.63 20.05
CA MET A 574 -21.46 19.09 19.92
C MET A 574 -20.88 18.58 21.25
N TRP A 575 -21.40 19.05 22.40
CA TRP A 575 -20.93 18.59 23.71
C TRP A 575 -21.64 17.32 24.21
N MET A 576 -22.89 17.06 23.81
CA MET A 576 -23.63 15.85 24.21
C MET A 576 -23.29 14.59 23.41
N ARG A 577 -22.48 14.68 22.35
CA ARG A 577 -22.00 13.49 21.62
C ARG A 577 -20.77 12.84 22.24
N ARG A 578 -20.19 13.43 23.30
CA ARG A 578 -19.03 12.89 24.04
C ARG A 578 -19.38 12.06 25.27
N SER A 579 -20.67 11.83 25.56
CA SER A 579 -21.12 11.09 26.76
C SER A 579 -22.08 9.92 26.49
N ARG A 580 -22.16 9.40 25.27
CA ARG A 580 -22.92 8.18 24.94
C ARG A 580 -22.15 7.27 23.99
N GLN A 581 -21.00 6.81 24.45
CA GLN A 581 -20.37 5.53 24.13
C GLN A 581 -19.40 5.25 25.28
N GLN A 582 -19.95 4.68 26.35
CA GLN A 582 -19.21 3.79 27.25
C GLN A 582 -19.34 2.38 26.69
#